data_AF-A0A142XX64-F1
#
_entry.id   AF-A0A142XX64-F1
#
_cell.length_a   1.000
_cell.length_b   1.000
_cell.length_c   1.000
_cell.angle_alpha   90.00
_cell.angle_beta   90.00
_cell.angle_gamma   90.00
#
_symmetry.space_group_name_H-M   'P 1'
#
loop_
_entity.id
_entity.type
_entity.pdbx_description
1 polymer ?
#
loop_
_entity_poly.entity_id
_entity_poly.type
_entity_poly.pdbx_seq_one_letter_code
_entity_poly.pdbx_strand_id
1 'polypeptide(L)'
;MIQKHKTLLLASIFAVVSIQSGRAKADLVFSGPTETTHAIDPAIAANDSRFREWANFIDPTRTSFAPRGSSVINQTGGFNSLGDLDATQIANGLSPGFLTVTFPTGIRNGLGHDFAVFENGFTFGTNSNGIPGLFAEFAYVDVSTNGIDFARFSSISRNTGPIQGSGAFAGYDVTNVYNLAGKHAGGFGTPFDLAELTSHTLVSGGLLDLNNIQYVRLFDIPGNGAFVDSLGNPIRDNWLTTGSGGFDFRLGTGLGVGVMNVSAVPEPSSLALLTIAGMGGFAFRRRRHSRSRDTEGKATESV
;
A
#
# COMPACT_ATOMS: atom_id res chain seq x y z
N MET A 1 -38.27 -20.29 46.25
CA MET A 1 -37.66 -21.29 45.36
C MET A 1 -36.86 -20.54 44.29
N ILE A 2 -35.55 -20.46 44.51
CA ILE A 2 -34.41 -20.35 43.58
C ILE A 2 -34.54 -19.47 42.29
N GLN A 3 -33.67 -18.45 42.26
CA GLN A 3 -33.06 -17.72 41.13
C GLN A 3 -33.19 -18.32 39.71
N LYS A 4 -33.21 -17.41 38.72
CA LYS A 4 -32.09 -17.23 37.76
C LYS A 4 -32.28 -15.97 36.90
N HIS A 5 -31.55 -14.91 37.26
CA HIS A 5 -31.21 -13.84 36.32
C HIS A 5 -30.28 -14.42 35.25
N LYS A 6 -30.69 -14.37 33.98
CA LYS A 6 -29.80 -14.62 32.84
C LYS A 6 -29.12 -13.30 32.50
N THR A 7 -27.93 -13.09 33.04
CA THR A 7 -26.99 -12.08 32.54
C THR A 7 -26.52 -12.53 31.16
N LEU A 8 -26.94 -11.82 30.12
CA LEU A 8 -26.43 -12.01 28.76
C LEU A 8 -25.03 -11.42 28.72
N LEU A 9 -24.00 -12.27 28.78
CA LEU A 9 -22.63 -11.87 28.52
C LEU A 9 -22.47 -11.77 26.99
N LEU A 10 -22.47 -10.55 26.44
CA LEU A 10 -21.95 -10.34 25.09
C LEU A 10 -20.43 -10.57 25.16
N ALA A 11 -19.98 -11.74 24.73
CA ALA A 11 -18.58 -11.97 24.43
C ALA A 11 -18.27 -11.28 23.09
N SER A 12 -17.79 -10.06 23.15
CA SER A 12 -17.18 -9.38 22.00
C SER A 12 -15.92 -10.15 21.63
N ILE A 13 -15.97 -10.91 20.53
CA ILE A 13 -14.79 -11.54 19.93
C ILE A 13 -13.96 -10.39 19.34
N PHE A 14 -13.01 -9.88 20.11
CA PHE A 14 -11.89 -9.13 19.56
C PHE A 14 -10.98 -10.14 18.89
N ALA A 15 -10.98 -10.16 17.55
CA ALA A 15 -9.93 -10.82 16.78
C ALA A 15 -8.63 -10.05 17.04
N VAL A 16 -7.79 -10.58 17.92
CA VAL A 16 -6.40 -10.15 18.04
C VAL A 16 -5.70 -10.67 16.79
N VAL A 17 -5.50 -9.78 15.81
CA VAL A 17 -4.61 -10.05 14.68
C VAL A 17 -3.20 -10.05 15.25
N SER A 18 -2.70 -11.25 15.56
CA SER A 18 -1.33 -11.45 16.03
C SER A 18 -0.37 -11.10 14.89
N ILE A 19 0.52 -10.14 15.14
CA ILE A 19 1.63 -9.80 14.24
C ILE A 19 2.52 -11.04 14.13
N GLN A 20 2.37 -11.77 13.04
CA GLN A 20 3.20 -12.94 12.75
C GLN A 20 4.35 -12.49 11.85
N SER A 21 5.58 -12.62 12.35
CA SER A 21 6.78 -12.46 11.54
C SER A 21 6.78 -13.43 10.35
N GLY A 22 7.58 -13.17 9.31
CA GLY A 22 7.66 -14.06 8.13
C GLY A 22 7.88 -15.54 8.48
N ARG A 23 8.63 -15.82 9.57
CA ARG A 23 8.79 -17.19 10.09
C ARG A 23 7.51 -17.84 10.59
N ALA A 24 6.62 -17.08 11.22
CA ALA A 24 5.34 -17.61 11.71
C ALA A 24 4.34 -17.88 10.59
N LYS A 25 4.53 -17.29 9.39
CA LYS A 25 3.70 -17.51 8.20
C LYS A 25 4.24 -18.58 7.25
N ALA A 26 5.44 -19.12 7.49
CA ALA A 26 6.16 -20.02 6.56
C ALA A 26 5.35 -21.26 6.13
N ASP A 27 4.53 -21.81 7.03
CA ASP A 27 3.77 -23.04 6.81
C ASP A 27 2.29 -22.80 6.47
N LEU A 28 1.86 -21.53 6.32
CA LEU A 28 0.46 -21.20 6.04
C LEU A 28 0.11 -21.42 4.57
N VAL A 29 -1.16 -21.70 4.29
CA VAL A 29 -1.71 -21.66 2.93
C VAL A 29 -2.28 -20.26 2.71
N PHE A 30 -1.97 -19.67 1.56
CA PHE A 30 -2.41 -18.34 1.19
C PHE A 30 -3.55 -18.39 0.17
N SER A 31 -4.17 -17.24 -0.06
CA SER A 31 -5.27 -17.12 -1.01
C SER A 31 -4.90 -17.59 -2.42
N GLY A 32 -5.87 -18.20 -3.10
CA GLY A 32 -5.82 -18.44 -4.54
C GLY A 32 -5.98 -17.15 -5.37
N PRO A 33 -5.81 -17.22 -6.71
CA PRO A 33 -5.71 -16.04 -7.57
C PRO A 33 -6.89 -15.07 -7.53
N THR A 34 -8.09 -15.55 -7.18
CA THR A 34 -9.35 -14.78 -7.15
C THR A 34 -10.11 -14.96 -5.82
N GLU A 35 -9.45 -15.50 -4.79
CA GLU A 35 -10.09 -15.85 -3.52
C GLU A 35 -10.30 -14.62 -2.62
N THR A 36 -11.50 -14.05 -2.66
CA THR A 36 -11.84 -12.79 -1.97
C THR A 36 -12.16 -12.95 -0.48
N THR A 37 -12.30 -14.18 0.03
CA THR A 37 -12.72 -14.47 1.41
C THR A 37 -11.61 -15.05 2.28
N HIS A 38 -10.39 -15.15 1.77
CA HIS A 38 -9.26 -15.68 2.54
C HIS A 38 -8.99 -14.80 3.77
N ALA A 39 -8.67 -15.42 4.90
CA ALA A 39 -8.55 -14.69 6.17
C ALA A 39 -7.24 -13.89 6.31
N ILE A 40 -6.21 -14.24 5.53
CA ILE A 40 -4.86 -13.67 5.67
C ILE A 40 -4.59 -12.62 4.59
N ASP A 41 -4.91 -12.92 3.33
CA ASP A 41 -4.56 -12.12 2.16
C ASP A 41 -5.61 -12.23 1.03
N PRO A 42 -6.88 -11.89 1.31
CA PRO A 42 -7.94 -12.01 0.31
C PRO A 42 -7.64 -11.19 -0.95
N ALA A 43 -7.98 -11.75 -2.11
CA ALA A 43 -7.96 -11.03 -3.38
C ALA A 43 -8.90 -9.81 -3.29
N ILE A 44 -8.40 -8.59 -3.49
CA ILE A 44 -9.22 -7.37 -3.35
C ILE A 44 -9.76 -6.94 -4.72
N ALA A 45 -11.06 -7.05 -4.93
CA ALA A 45 -11.66 -6.69 -6.22
C ALA A 45 -11.40 -5.20 -6.57
N ALA A 46 -11.10 -4.89 -7.82
CA ALA A 46 -10.78 -3.53 -8.29
C ALA A 46 -11.88 -2.47 -8.01
N ASN A 47 -13.12 -2.92 -7.81
CA ASN A 47 -14.28 -2.10 -7.46
C ASN A 47 -14.65 -2.18 -5.96
N ASP A 48 -13.77 -2.68 -5.10
CA ASP A 48 -14.03 -2.75 -3.66
C ASP A 48 -14.31 -1.36 -3.09
N SER A 49 -15.45 -1.24 -2.41
CA SER A 49 -15.93 0.02 -1.83
C SER A 49 -15.03 0.61 -0.75
N ARG A 50 -14.04 -0.13 -0.25
CA ARG A 50 -13.05 0.33 0.72
C ARG A 50 -12.01 1.24 0.09
N PHE A 51 -11.77 1.18 -1.23
CA PHE A 51 -10.84 2.12 -1.87
C PHE A 51 -11.33 3.57 -1.72
N ARG A 52 -10.37 4.47 -1.47
CA ARG A 52 -10.59 5.90 -1.20
C ARG A 52 -9.89 6.76 -2.23
N GLU A 53 -8.68 6.37 -2.62
CA GLU A 53 -7.92 7.00 -3.70
C GLU A 53 -7.02 5.97 -4.36
N TRP A 54 -6.32 6.40 -5.41
CA TRP A 54 -5.38 5.59 -6.18
C TRP A 54 -4.08 6.35 -6.32
N ALA A 55 -2.97 5.62 -6.51
CA ALA A 55 -1.72 6.23 -6.96
C ALA A 55 -1.99 7.09 -8.19
N ASN A 56 -1.51 8.34 -8.17
CA ASN A 56 -1.84 9.34 -9.18
C ASN A 56 -0.62 9.82 -9.97
N PHE A 57 0.58 9.40 -9.58
CA PHE A 57 1.81 9.84 -10.22
C PHE A 57 2.92 8.80 -10.00
N ILE A 58 3.68 8.51 -11.06
CA ILE A 58 4.92 7.75 -10.99
C ILE A 58 6.07 8.75 -10.85
N ASP A 59 6.90 8.62 -9.83
CA ASP A 59 8.02 9.52 -9.61
C ASP A 59 9.18 9.21 -10.56
N PRO A 60 9.49 10.09 -11.54
CA PRO A 60 10.55 9.84 -12.52
C PRO A 60 11.96 9.86 -11.92
N THR A 61 12.14 10.51 -10.76
CA THR A 61 13.45 10.56 -10.09
C THR A 61 13.76 9.31 -9.27
N ARG A 62 12.74 8.44 -9.09
CA ARG A 62 12.79 7.21 -8.30
C ARG A 62 12.22 6.02 -9.07
N THR A 63 12.41 6.01 -10.38
CA THR A 63 11.97 4.94 -11.28
C THR A 63 13.07 4.61 -12.26
N SER A 64 13.32 3.33 -12.48
CA SER A 64 14.28 2.83 -13.46
C SER A 64 13.77 1.52 -14.02
N PHE A 65 13.62 1.44 -15.34
CA PHE A 65 13.24 0.19 -16.02
C PHE A 65 14.50 -0.64 -16.32
N ALA A 66 14.39 -1.96 -16.16
CA ALA A 66 15.39 -2.90 -16.62
C ALA A 66 15.36 -3.03 -18.16
N PRO A 67 16.38 -3.65 -18.78
CA PRO A 67 16.29 -4.16 -20.14
C PRO A 67 14.95 -4.85 -20.42
N ARG A 68 14.43 -4.74 -21.65
CA ARG A 68 13.10 -5.26 -22.05
C ARG A 68 11.90 -4.64 -21.31
N GLY A 69 12.11 -3.66 -20.44
CA GLY A 69 11.04 -2.88 -19.83
C GLY A 69 10.58 -1.73 -20.72
N SER A 70 9.75 -0.88 -20.13
CA SER A 70 9.32 0.36 -20.77
C SER A 70 10.52 1.29 -21.01
N SER A 71 10.47 2.06 -22.10
CA SER A 71 11.52 3.04 -22.42
C SER A 71 11.20 4.44 -21.88
N VAL A 72 9.93 4.71 -21.56
CA VAL A 72 9.42 5.97 -21.06
C VAL A 72 8.31 5.70 -20.05
N ILE A 73 8.24 6.51 -19.00
CA ILE A 73 7.17 6.43 -18.01
C ILE A 73 5.85 6.90 -18.64
N ASN A 74 4.84 6.05 -18.59
CA ASN A 74 3.47 6.38 -18.96
C ASN A 74 2.69 6.88 -17.74
N GLN A 75 2.48 8.20 -17.67
CA GLN A 75 1.73 8.86 -16.60
C GLN A 75 0.21 8.88 -16.83
N THR A 76 -0.28 8.32 -17.94
CA THR A 76 -1.69 8.45 -18.39
C THR A 76 -2.43 7.11 -18.40
N GLY A 77 -1.95 6.13 -17.64
CA GLY A 77 -2.62 4.84 -17.41
C GLY A 77 -2.32 3.73 -18.41
N GLY A 78 -1.36 3.95 -19.31
CA GLY A 78 -0.73 2.89 -20.09
C GLY A 78 0.24 2.06 -19.24
N PHE A 79 0.75 0.98 -19.85
CA PHE A 79 1.68 0.06 -19.20
C PHE A 79 3.03 0.71 -18.92
N ASN A 80 3.57 0.37 -17.76
CA ASN A 80 4.92 0.66 -17.29
C ASN A 80 5.55 -0.67 -16.86
N SER A 81 5.92 -1.49 -17.84
CA SER A 81 6.65 -2.74 -17.65
C SER A 81 7.99 -2.48 -16.99
N LEU A 82 8.25 -3.14 -15.86
CA LEU A 82 9.53 -2.99 -15.15
C LEU A 82 10.72 -3.58 -15.90
N GLY A 83 10.49 -4.48 -16.85
CA GLY A 83 11.52 -5.13 -17.63
C GLY A 83 12.09 -6.37 -16.94
N ASP A 84 12.92 -7.06 -17.68
CA ASP A 84 13.37 -8.42 -17.37
C ASP A 84 14.89 -8.49 -17.50
N LEU A 85 15.57 -9.15 -16.57
CA LEU A 85 17.02 -9.40 -16.66
C LEU A 85 17.29 -10.85 -17.08
N ASP A 86 18.17 -11.07 -18.05
CA ASP A 86 18.59 -12.43 -18.40
C ASP A 86 19.64 -12.96 -17.41
N ALA A 87 19.95 -14.26 -17.49
CA ALA A 87 20.85 -14.90 -16.55
C ALA A 87 22.25 -14.25 -16.52
N THR A 88 22.73 -13.78 -17.68
CA THR A 88 24.04 -13.11 -17.78
C THR A 88 23.99 -11.74 -17.11
N GLN A 89 22.93 -10.96 -17.33
CA GLN A 89 22.74 -9.66 -16.69
C GLN A 89 22.62 -9.80 -15.17
N ILE A 90 21.86 -10.78 -14.68
CA ILE A 90 21.75 -11.10 -13.25
C ILE A 90 23.11 -11.49 -12.68
N ALA A 91 23.85 -12.39 -13.34
CA ALA A 91 25.18 -12.82 -12.90
C ALA A 91 26.20 -11.66 -12.87
N ASN A 92 26.02 -10.65 -13.72
CA ASN A 92 26.83 -9.44 -13.74
C ASN A 92 26.40 -8.38 -12.72
N GLY A 93 25.37 -8.65 -11.91
CA GLY A 93 24.91 -7.76 -10.83
C GLY A 93 24.12 -6.54 -11.31
N LEU A 94 23.46 -6.61 -12.48
CA LEU A 94 22.54 -5.56 -12.88
C LEU A 94 21.33 -5.52 -11.92
N SER A 95 20.86 -4.31 -11.61
CA SER A 95 19.65 -4.12 -10.81
C SER A 95 18.40 -4.40 -11.66
N PRO A 96 17.41 -5.14 -11.13
CA PRO A 96 16.08 -5.20 -11.73
C PRO A 96 15.42 -3.84 -11.81
N GLY A 97 14.35 -3.79 -12.60
CA GLY A 97 13.52 -2.61 -12.73
C GLY A 97 12.78 -2.30 -11.44
N PHE A 98 12.54 -1.02 -11.19
CA PHE A 98 11.69 -0.57 -10.11
C PHE A 98 10.96 0.71 -10.51
N LEU A 99 9.77 0.91 -9.94
CA LEU A 99 9.04 2.15 -10.07
C LEU A 99 8.56 2.60 -8.69
N THR A 100 8.47 3.91 -8.50
CA THR A 100 7.94 4.48 -7.26
C THR A 100 6.72 5.33 -7.59
N VAL A 101 5.62 5.14 -6.86
CA VAL A 101 4.41 5.94 -7.01
C VAL A 101 4.11 6.77 -5.78
N THR A 102 3.40 7.87 -6.00
CA THR A 102 2.89 8.74 -4.95
C THR A 102 1.37 8.79 -4.97
N PHE A 103 0.82 9.34 -3.89
CA PHE A 103 -0.61 9.39 -3.63
C PHE A 103 -1.07 10.83 -3.38
N PRO A 104 -2.33 11.17 -3.69
CA PRO A 104 -2.88 12.48 -3.37
C PRO A 104 -2.77 12.85 -1.89
N THR A 105 -3.11 11.91 -1.00
CA THR A 105 -3.15 12.15 0.44
C THR A 105 -2.08 11.37 1.19
N GLY A 106 -1.68 10.21 0.66
CA GLY A 106 -0.80 9.26 1.35
C GLY A 106 -1.59 8.12 1.99
N ILE A 107 -0.87 7.11 2.47
CA ILE A 107 -1.43 5.92 3.10
C ILE A 107 -1.11 5.98 4.60
N ARG A 108 -2.11 5.69 5.43
CA ARG A 108 -1.90 5.47 6.86
C ARG A 108 -2.25 4.04 7.25
N ASN A 109 -1.62 3.59 8.32
CA ASN A 109 -1.98 2.36 9.00
C ASN A 109 -3.40 2.46 9.59
N GLY A 110 -4.24 1.51 9.23
CA GLY A 110 -5.63 1.38 9.67
C GLY A 110 -5.93 -0.02 10.21
N LEU A 111 -7.20 -0.39 10.20
CA LEU A 111 -7.60 -1.75 10.54
C LEU A 111 -7.56 -2.62 9.28
N GLY A 112 -6.78 -3.70 9.33
CA GLY A 112 -6.57 -4.60 8.20
C GLY A 112 -5.74 -3.95 7.10
N HIS A 113 -5.86 -4.46 5.88
CA HIS A 113 -5.08 -4.00 4.74
C HIS A 113 -5.34 -2.52 4.41
N ASP A 114 -4.25 -1.79 4.14
CA ASP A 114 -4.26 -0.35 3.93
C ASP A 114 -4.22 0.04 2.45
N PHE A 115 -3.69 -0.83 1.61
CA PHE A 115 -3.67 -0.68 0.16
C PHE A 115 -3.60 -2.03 -0.53
N ALA A 116 -3.85 -2.03 -1.84
CA ALA A 116 -3.67 -3.20 -2.68
C ALA A 116 -2.93 -2.84 -3.98
N VAL A 117 -2.09 -3.77 -4.46
CA VAL A 117 -1.32 -3.62 -5.70
C VAL A 117 -1.87 -4.55 -6.77
N PHE A 118 -2.20 -3.98 -7.91
CA PHE A 118 -2.85 -4.62 -9.06
C PHE A 118 -1.85 -4.86 -10.17
N GLU A 119 -2.01 -6.01 -10.81
CA GLU A 119 -1.27 -6.50 -11.97
C GLU A 119 -2.32 -7.14 -12.92
N ASN A 120 -1.91 -7.60 -14.11
CA ASN A 120 -2.74 -8.19 -15.16
C ASN A 120 -2.59 -9.71 -15.35
N GLY A 121 -2.21 -10.44 -14.30
CA GLY A 121 -2.04 -11.89 -14.33
C GLY A 121 -3.34 -12.61 -14.66
N PHE A 122 -3.24 -13.82 -15.20
CA PHE A 122 -4.43 -14.60 -15.59
C PHE A 122 -4.27 -16.06 -15.23
N THR A 123 -5.38 -16.70 -14.87
CA THR A 123 -5.37 -18.11 -14.48
C THR A 123 -4.83 -18.95 -15.63
N PHE A 124 -3.81 -19.75 -15.35
CA PHE A 124 -3.16 -20.58 -16.35
C PHE A 124 -2.77 -21.93 -15.74
N GLY A 125 -3.27 -23.01 -16.32
CA GLY A 125 -3.05 -24.35 -15.79
C GLY A 125 -3.75 -24.63 -14.46
N THR A 126 -3.59 -25.85 -13.97
CA THR A 126 -4.17 -26.33 -12.72
C THR A 126 -3.27 -27.42 -12.16
N ASN A 127 -2.95 -27.37 -10.87
CA ASN A 127 -2.10 -28.39 -10.26
C ASN A 127 -2.85 -29.72 -10.04
N SER A 128 -2.12 -30.77 -9.63
CA SER A 128 -2.70 -32.10 -9.38
C SER A 128 -3.81 -32.12 -8.31
N ASN A 129 -3.87 -31.09 -7.46
CA ASN A 129 -4.86 -30.95 -6.40
C ASN A 129 -6.07 -30.10 -6.82
N GLY A 130 -6.15 -29.69 -8.09
CA GLY A 130 -7.25 -28.88 -8.61
C GLY A 130 -7.13 -27.37 -8.32
N ILE A 131 -5.99 -26.89 -7.84
CA ILE A 131 -5.76 -25.47 -7.57
C ILE A 131 -5.38 -24.76 -8.89
N PRO A 132 -6.08 -23.70 -9.30
CA PRO A 132 -5.73 -22.92 -10.47
C PRO A 132 -4.35 -22.28 -10.34
N GLY A 133 -3.53 -22.40 -11.37
CA GLY A 133 -2.29 -21.64 -11.48
C GLY A 133 -2.54 -20.21 -11.92
N LEU A 134 -1.56 -19.33 -11.68
CA LEU A 134 -1.54 -17.97 -12.19
C LEU A 134 -0.32 -17.76 -13.08
N PHE A 135 -0.54 -17.24 -14.29
CA PHE A 135 0.54 -16.51 -14.98
C PHE A 135 0.77 -15.24 -14.18
N ALA A 136 1.82 -15.25 -13.36
CA ALA A 136 2.16 -14.17 -12.45
C ALA A 136 3.48 -13.52 -12.87
N GLU A 137 3.56 -12.22 -12.63
CA GLU A 137 4.78 -11.43 -12.67
C GLU A 137 4.88 -10.73 -11.30
N PHE A 138 5.86 -11.12 -10.50
CA PHE A 138 5.94 -10.68 -9.11
C PHE A 138 6.79 -9.43 -8.93
N ALA A 139 6.44 -8.64 -7.93
CA ALA A 139 7.29 -7.56 -7.44
C ALA A 139 7.34 -7.56 -5.90
N TYR A 140 8.50 -7.20 -5.36
CA TYR A 140 8.58 -6.76 -3.98
C TYR A 140 7.86 -5.43 -3.82
N VAL A 141 7.30 -5.20 -2.64
CA VAL A 141 6.65 -3.96 -2.27
C VAL A 141 7.40 -3.33 -1.11
N ASP A 142 7.83 -2.09 -1.32
CA ASP A 142 8.48 -1.26 -0.33
C ASP A 142 7.67 0.02 -0.09
N VAL A 143 7.65 0.53 1.12
CA VAL A 143 6.96 1.79 1.48
C VAL A 143 7.90 2.79 2.11
N SER A 144 7.63 4.08 1.90
CA SER A 144 8.42 5.17 2.48
C SER A 144 7.58 6.40 2.80
N THR A 145 7.96 7.11 3.86
CA THR A 145 7.43 8.44 4.21
C THR A 145 8.15 9.55 3.46
N ASN A 146 9.46 9.42 3.26
CA ASN A 146 10.33 10.51 2.78
C ASN A 146 10.92 10.27 1.37
N GLY A 147 10.65 9.10 0.79
CA GLY A 147 11.14 8.72 -0.54
C GLY A 147 12.64 8.41 -0.57
N ILE A 148 13.26 8.21 0.59
CA ILE A 148 14.69 7.85 0.74
C ILE A 148 14.79 6.54 1.52
N ASP A 149 14.15 6.46 2.68
CA ASP A 149 14.16 5.29 3.55
C ASP A 149 12.96 4.40 3.24
N PHE A 150 13.22 3.24 2.65
CA PHE A 150 12.18 2.29 2.23
C PHE A 150 12.19 1.05 3.12
N ALA A 151 11.02 0.70 3.67
CA ALA A 151 10.81 -0.58 4.35
C ALA A 151 10.12 -1.57 3.41
N ARG A 152 10.74 -2.74 3.23
CA ARG A 152 10.20 -3.85 2.44
C ARG A 152 9.25 -4.69 3.26
N PHE A 153 8.11 -5.06 2.67
CA PHE A 153 7.25 -6.10 3.24
C PHE A 153 7.96 -7.45 3.20
N SER A 154 7.87 -8.20 4.31
CA SER A 154 8.38 -9.58 4.33
C SER A 154 7.51 -10.45 3.43
N SER A 155 8.11 -10.99 2.37
CA SER A 155 7.46 -11.90 1.42
C SER A 155 7.81 -13.36 1.68
N ILE A 156 6.99 -14.27 1.16
CA ILE A 156 7.21 -15.72 1.19
C ILE A 156 6.93 -16.29 -0.21
N SER A 157 7.78 -17.21 -0.67
CA SER A 157 7.54 -18.03 -1.86
C SER A 157 8.01 -19.45 -1.62
N ARG A 158 7.10 -20.43 -1.74
CA ARG A 158 7.43 -21.87 -1.67
C ARG A 158 7.42 -22.58 -3.01
N ASN A 159 7.22 -21.84 -4.11
CA ASN A 159 7.24 -22.42 -5.44
C ASN A 159 8.67 -22.84 -5.81
N THR A 160 8.87 -24.14 -6.03
CA THR A 160 10.14 -24.68 -6.52
C THR A 160 10.22 -24.70 -8.05
N GLY A 161 9.08 -24.49 -8.71
CA GLY A 161 8.91 -24.38 -10.15
C GLY A 161 7.44 -24.13 -10.50
N PRO A 162 7.11 -24.02 -11.80
CA PRO A 162 5.73 -23.87 -12.23
C PRO A 162 4.93 -25.15 -12.02
N ILE A 163 3.61 -25.02 -12.07
CA ILE A 163 2.69 -26.15 -12.13
C ILE A 163 3.02 -27.01 -13.35
N GLN A 164 3.03 -28.33 -13.15
CA GLN A 164 3.37 -29.31 -14.19
C GLN A 164 2.48 -29.14 -15.43
N GLY A 165 3.10 -29.22 -16.63
CA GLY A 165 2.39 -29.07 -17.90
C GLY A 165 2.42 -27.66 -18.48
N SER A 166 3.14 -26.73 -17.85
CA SER A 166 3.28 -25.37 -18.35
C SER A 166 4.60 -25.18 -19.10
N GLY A 167 4.55 -24.63 -20.32
CA GLY A 167 5.72 -24.35 -21.16
C GLY A 167 6.36 -23.00 -20.83
N ALA A 168 6.78 -22.24 -21.84
CA ALA A 168 7.32 -20.88 -21.67
C ALA A 168 6.30 -19.89 -21.05
N PHE A 169 5.01 -20.20 -21.13
CA PHE A 169 3.94 -19.57 -20.36
C PHE A 169 3.55 -20.52 -19.23
N ALA A 170 3.71 -20.05 -17.99
CA ALA A 170 3.62 -20.92 -16.85
C ALA A 170 2.65 -20.44 -15.76
N GLY A 171 1.89 -21.39 -15.24
CA GLY A 171 1.06 -21.20 -14.07
C GLY A 171 1.86 -21.48 -12.80
N TYR A 172 1.80 -20.56 -11.85
CA TYR A 172 2.35 -20.73 -10.51
C TYR A 172 1.24 -20.91 -9.49
N ASP A 173 1.47 -21.76 -8.49
CA ASP A 173 0.55 -21.93 -7.38
C ASP A 173 0.74 -20.77 -6.39
N VAL A 174 -0.14 -19.77 -6.44
CA VAL A 174 -0.05 -18.57 -5.60
C VAL A 174 -0.53 -18.79 -4.18
N THR A 175 -1.08 -19.97 -3.86
CA THR A 175 -1.34 -20.36 -2.46
C THR A 175 -0.04 -20.59 -1.67
N ASN A 176 1.10 -20.62 -2.37
CA ASN A 176 2.46 -20.68 -1.84
C ASN A 176 3.17 -19.33 -1.79
N VAL A 177 2.48 -18.23 -2.10
CA VAL A 177 3.06 -16.90 -2.24
C VAL A 177 2.35 -15.91 -1.32
N TYR A 178 3.12 -15.09 -0.60
CA TYR A 178 2.63 -14.06 0.31
C TYR A 178 3.41 -12.75 0.16
N ASN A 179 2.72 -11.61 0.26
CA ASN A 179 3.29 -10.26 0.21
C ASN A 179 4.20 -9.99 -1.01
N LEU A 180 3.89 -10.60 -2.15
CA LEU A 180 4.42 -10.21 -3.46
C LEU A 180 3.28 -9.64 -4.29
N ALA A 181 3.46 -8.44 -4.83
CA ALA A 181 2.51 -7.91 -5.80
C ALA A 181 2.46 -8.85 -7.02
N GLY A 182 1.31 -8.98 -7.68
CA GLY A 182 1.14 -9.88 -8.83
C GLY A 182 0.68 -11.30 -8.48
N LYS A 183 0.46 -11.63 -7.21
CA LYS A 183 -0.06 -12.95 -6.80
C LYS A 183 -1.57 -13.16 -7.01
N HIS A 184 -2.30 -12.14 -7.45
CA HIS A 184 -3.72 -12.21 -7.75
C HIS A 184 -3.99 -11.88 -9.22
N ALA A 185 -5.05 -12.47 -9.78
CA ALA A 185 -5.40 -12.29 -11.18
C ALA A 185 -5.90 -10.87 -11.46
N GLY A 186 -5.81 -10.46 -12.73
CA GLY A 186 -6.30 -9.19 -13.24
C GLY A 186 -7.73 -8.90 -12.79
N GLY A 187 -7.94 -7.67 -12.32
CA GLY A 187 -9.18 -7.26 -11.65
C GLY A 187 -9.16 -7.47 -10.13
N PHE A 188 -8.13 -8.10 -9.57
CA PHE A 188 -7.91 -8.25 -8.14
C PHE A 188 -6.52 -7.72 -7.74
N GLY A 189 -6.48 -6.99 -6.63
CA GLY A 189 -5.26 -6.45 -6.03
C GLY A 189 -4.76 -7.34 -4.91
N THR A 190 -3.44 -7.42 -4.79
CA THR A 190 -2.77 -8.06 -3.65
C THR A 190 -2.76 -7.09 -2.47
N PRO A 191 -3.37 -7.46 -1.33
CA PRO A 191 -3.46 -6.56 -0.18
C PRO A 191 -2.15 -6.46 0.60
N PHE A 192 -1.90 -5.30 1.21
CA PHE A 192 -0.78 -5.03 2.11
C PHE A 192 -1.26 -4.30 3.37
N ASP A 193 -0.82 -4.76 4.55
CA ASP A 193 -1.17 -4.21 5.86
C ASP A 193 0.07 -3.58 6.51
N LEU A 194 0.08 -2.25 6.68
CA LEU A 194 1.20 -1.51 7.24
C LEU A 194 1.51 -1.91 8.68
N ALA A 195 0.55 -2.51 9.42
CA ALA A 195 0.79 -3.01 10.76
C ALA A 195 1.89 -4.11 10.78
N GLU A 196 2.12 -4.81 9.66
CA GLU A 196 3.21 -5.77 9.51
C GLU A 196 4.61 -5.14 9.62
N LEU A 197 4.73 -3.83 9.42
CA LEU A 197 5.98 -3.08 9.49
C LEU A 197 6.21 -2.40 10.84
N THR A 198 5.31 -2.57 11.81
CA THR A 198 5.39 -1.89 13.12
C THR A 198 6.68 -2.18 13.89
N SER A 199 7.27 -3.38 13.72
CA SER A 199 8.55 -3.74 14.31
C SER A 199 9.76 -3.43 13.43
N HIS A 200 9.58 -2.78 12.27
CA HIS A 200 10.68 -2.45 11.36
C HIS A 200 11.60 -1.39 12.00
N THR A 201 12.91 -1.52 11.81
CA THR A 201 13.89 -0.64 12.45
C THR A 201 13.70 0.83 12.06
N LEU A 202 13.31 1.10 10.81
CA LEU A 202 12.97 2.46 10.34
C LEU A 202 11.79 3.09 11.09
N VAL A 203 10.82 2.29 11.57
CA VAL A 203 9.71 2.80 12.42
C VAL A 203 10.25 3.15 13.80
N SER A 204 10.97 2.23 14.45
CA SER A 204 11.57 2.50 15.77
C SER A 204 12.60 3.63 15.75
N GLY A 205 13.24 3.88 14.60
CA GLY A 205 14.20 4.96 14.37
C GLY A 205 13.58 6.29 13.96
N GLY A 206 12.25 6.36 13.78
CA GLY A 206 11.54 7.59 13.40
C GLY A 206 11.75 8.04 11.93
N LEU A 207 12.27 7.16 11.07
CA LEU A 207 12.49 7.43 9.64
C LEU A 207 11.30 7.00 8.77
N LEU A 208 10.46 6.09 9.28
CA LEU A 208 9.23 5.65 8.64
C LEU A 208 8.04 5.90 9.57
N ASP A 209 7.15 6.79 9.15
CA ASP A 209 5.86 7.03 9.81
C ASP A 209 4.78 6.25 9.07
N LEU A 210 4.31 5.15 9.67
CA LEU A 210 3.25 4.31 9.09
C LEU A 210 1.91 5.03 8.97
N ASN A 211 1.73 6.21 9.58
CA ASN A 211 0.54 7.04 9.39
C ASN A 211 0.71 8.10 8.29
N ASN A 212 1.84 8.09 7.60
CA ASN A 212 2.21 9.07 6.58
C ASN A 212 3.12 8.44 5.51
N ILE A 213 2.65 7.36 4.87
CA ILE A 213 3.35 6.73 3.76
C ILE A 213 3.03 7.51 2.48
N GLN A 214 4.07 8.11 1.90
CA GLN A 214 3.95 8.95 0.70
C GLN A 214 4.39 8.25 -0.58
N TYR A 215 5.12 7.13 -0.44
CA TYR A 215 5.71 6.41 -1.54
C TYR A 215 5.49 4.91 -1.39
N VAL A 216 5.06 4.28 -2.48
CA VAL A 216 5.13 2.82 -2.66
C VAL A 216 6.11 2.56 -3.81
N ARG A 217 7.10 1.70 -3.59
CA ARG A 217 8.01 1.23 -4.62
C ARG A 217 7.73 -0.23 -4.93
N LEU A 218 7.58 -0.51 -6.22
CA LEU A 218 7.51 -1.85 -6.76
C LEU A 218 8.87 -2.18 -7.35
N PHE A 219 9.46 -3.30 -6.93
CA PHE A 219 10.75 -3.76 -7.41
C PHE A 219 10.57 -5.12 -8.06
N ASP A 220 10.89 -5.19 -9.36
CA ASP A 220 10.72 -6.37 -10.18
C ASP A 220 11.50 -7.57 -9.62
N ILE A 221 10.97 -8.77 -9.85
CA ILE A 221 11.62 -10.02 -9.51
C ILE A 221 11.85 -10.80 -10.80
N PRO A 222 13.08 -10.80 -11.34
CA PRO A 222 13.43 -11.71 -12.41
C PRO A 222 13.30 -13.17 -11.92
N GLY A 223 12.32 -13.88 -12.46
CA GLY A 223 11.83 -15.19 -11.99
C GLY A 223 12.76 -16.40 -12.06
N ASN A 224 14.06 -16.23 -12.28
CA ASN A 224 14.99 -17.35 -12.40
C ASN A 224 15.39 -18.00 -11.06
N GLY A 225 14.95 -17.43 -9.93
CA GLY A 225 15.30 -17.88 -8.58
C GLY A 225 16.53 -17.22 -7.96
N ALA A 226 17.15 -16.22 -8.61
CA ALA A 226 18.28 -15.47 -8.02
C ALA A 226 17.83 -14.48 -6.93
N PHE A 227 16.58 -14.05 -6.97
CA PHE A 227 15.95 -13.19 -5.98
C PHE A 227 15.22 -14.05 -4.95
N VAL A 228 15.29 -13.66 -3.68
CA VAL A 228 14.84 -14.51 -2.55
C VAL A 228 13.80 -13.81 -1.68
N ASP A 229 12.94 -14.59 -1.05
CA ASP A 229 11.96 -14.10 -0.09
C ASP A 229 12.59 -13.72 1.26
N SER A 230 11.77 -13.32 2.23
CA SER A 230 12.24 -12.90 3.56
C SER A 230 12.87 -14.03 4.39
N LEU A 231 12.75 -15.28 3.96
CA LEU A 231 13.32 -16.48 4.58
C LEU A 231 14.51 -17.02 3.80
N GLY A 232 14.87 -16.40 2.67
CA GLY A 232 15.95 -16.82 1.79
C GLY A 232 15.54 -17.87 0.76
N ASN A 233 14.24 -18.14 0.56
CA ASN A 233 13.77 -19.05 -0.47
C ASN A 233 13.81 -18.37 -1.85
N PRO A 234 14.33 -19.03 -2.90
CA PRO A 234 14.24 -18.54 -4.27
C PRO A 234 12.81 -18.23 -4.71
N ILE A 235 12.59 -17.05 -5.28
CA ILE A 235 11.32 -16.67 -5.88
C ILE A 235 11.39 -16.98 -7.37
N ARG A 236 10.36 -17.67 -7.87
CA ARG A 236 10.22 -18.03 -9.29
C ARG A 236 8.86 -17.61 -9.80
N ASP A 237 8.85 -17.01 -10.98
CA ASP A 237 7.67 -16.65 -11.75
C ASP A 237 7.97 -16.74 -13.25
N ASN A 238 7.18 -16.08 -14.11
CA ASN A 238 7.39 -16.15 -15.54
C ASN A 238 8.65 -15.41 -15.96
N TRP A 239 9.63 -16.16 -16.48
CA TRP A 239 10.94 -15.67 -16.89
C TRP A 239 11.62 -16.67 -17.83
N LEU A 240 12.34 -16.29 -18.88
CA LEU A 240 12.44 -14.96 -19.47
C LEU A 240 11.25 -14.74 -20.42
N THR A 241 10.52 -13.65 -20.24
CA THR A 241 9.31 -13.38 -21.02
C THR A 241 9.63 -12.78 -22.40
N THR A 242 8.66 -12.84 -23.31
CA THR A 242 8.73 -12.18 -24.64
C THR A 242 7.60 -11.17 -24.76
N GLY A 243 7.93 -9.90 -25.06
CA GLY A 243 6.94 -8.82 -25.14
C GLY A 243 7.12 -7.84 -23.99
N SER A 244 6.07 -7.67 -23.16
CA SER A 244 6.17 -7.04 -21.84
C SER A 244 6.76 -8.07 -20.89
N GLY A 245 7.79 -7.69 -20.12
CA GLY A 245 8.43 -8.60 -19.20
C GLY A 245 8.66 -7.97 -17.85
N GLY A 246 8.53 -8.77 -16.80
CA GLY A 246 8.55 -8.27 -15.44
C GLY A 246 7.26 -7.51 -15.10
N PHE A 247 7.13 -7.08 -13.86
CA PHE A 247 5.88 -6.53 -13.33
C PHE A 247 5.33 -5.36 -14.17
N ASP A 248 4.08 -5.47 -14.60
CA ASP A 248 3.40 -4.51 -15.47
C ASP A 248 2.53 -3.52 -14.67
N PHE A 249 3.05 -2.31 -14.43
CA PHE A 249 2.33 -1.29 -13.65
C PHE A 249 1.48 -0.32 -14.50
N ARG A 250 0.33 0.11 -13.97
CA ARG A 250 -0.55 1.10 -14.60
C ARG A 250 -1.15 2.06 -13.58
N LEU A 251 -1.21 3.35 -13.91
CA LEU A 251 -1.97 4.32 -13.13
C LEU A 251 -3.48 4.25 -13.48
N GLY A 252 -4.35 4.53 -12.51
CA GLY A 252 -5.78 4.70 -12.72
C GLY A 252 -6.65 3.92 -11.76
N THR A 253 -7.94 4.22 -11.75
CA THR A 253 -8.92 3.48 -10.92
C THR A 253 -8.98 2.01 -11.34
N GLY A 254 -8.87 1.11 -10.37
CA GLY A 254 -8.86 -0.33 -10.60
C GLY A 254 -7.52 -0.87 -11.09
N LEU A 255 -6.47 -0.04 -11.12
CA LEU A 255 -5.15 -0.33 -11.68
C LEU A 255 -4.05 0.15 -10.71
N GLY A 256 -2.87 -0.47 -10.75
CA GLY A 256 -1.71 0.00 -9.99
C GLY A 256 -1.88 -0.14 -8.48
N VAL A 257 -1.89 0.97 -7.73
CA VAL A 257 -2.04 0.93 -6.26
C VAL A 257 -3.33 1.63 -5.84
N GLY A 258 -4.24 0.88 -5.23
CA GLY A 258 -5.47 1.39 -4.61
C GLY A 258 -5.30 1.56 -3.10
N VAL A 259 -5.62 2.74 -2.56
CA VAL A 259 -5.49 3.07 -1.15
C VAL A 259 -6.83 2.89 -0.43
N MET A 260 -6.82 2.15 0.66
CA MET A 260 -8.00 1.84 1.49
C MET A 260 -8.04 2.70 2.76
N ASN A 261 -6.87 3.01 3.33
CA ASN A 261 -6.71 3.88 4.49
C ASN A 261 -5.85 5.09 4.14
N VAL A 262 -6.49 6.23 3.84
CA VAL A 262 -5.80 7.50 3.52
C VAL A 262 -5.29 8.20 4.77
N SER A 263 -4.09 8.79 4.68
CA SER A 263 -3.53 9.66 5.72
C SER A 263 -4.52 10.78 6.07
N ALA A 264 -4.58 11.18 7.34
CA ALA A 264 -5.39 12.33 7.69
C ALA A 264 -4.76 13.57 7.05
N VAL A 265 -5.52 14.31 6.22
CA VAL A 265 -5.12 15.66 5.83
C VAL A 265 -5.08 16.48 7.12
N PRO A 266 -3.95 17.09 7.51
CA PRO A 266 -3.99 18.07 8.58
C PRO A 266 -4.92 19.17 8.11
N GLU A 267 -6.11 19.26 8.71
CA GLU A 267 -7.06 20.34 8.40
C GLU A 267 -6.27 21.65 8.47
N PRO A 268 -6.20 22.44 7.38
CA PRO A 268 -5.57 23.74 7.47
C PRO A 268 -6.29 24.46 8.60
N SER A 269 -5.51 25.05 9.49
CA SER A 269 -5.88 25.67 10.76
C SER A 269 -6.89 26.84 10.65
N SER A 270 -7.70 26.89 9.60
CA SER A 270 -8.90 27.69 9.42
C SER A 270 -9.83 27.69 10.64
N LEU A 271 -9.98 26.57 11.36
CA LEU A 271 -10.70 26.53 12.64
C LEU A 271 -9.94 27.24 13.78
N ALA A 272 -8.60 27.20 13.78
CA ALA A 272 -7.78 27.98 14.72
C ALA A 272 -7.76 29.48 14.37
N LEU A 273 -7.83 29.84 13.09
CA LEU A 273 -7.98 31.22 12.64
C LEU A 273 -9.37 31.79 12.99
N LEU A 274 -10.44 30.99 12.91
CA LEU A 274 -11.77 31.42 13.35
C LEU A 274 -11.84 31.62 14.87
N THR A 275 -11.14 30.81 15.68
CA THR A 275 -11.12 30.99 17.14
C THR A 275 -10.29 32.20 17.56
N ILE A 276 -9.18 32.50 16.88
CA ILE A 276 -8.38 33.70 17.15
C ILE A 276 -9.12 34.98 16.71
N ALA A 277 -9.79 34.98 15.54
CA ALA A 277 -10.58 36.11 15.07
C ALA A 277 -11.82 36.37 15.96
N GLY A 278 -12.47 35.31 16.45
CA GLY A 278 -13.59 35.39 17.38
C GLY A 278 -13.20 35.99 18.74
N MET A 279 -12.05 35.61 19.29
CA MET A 279 -11.56 36.16 20.57
C MET A 279 -11.09 37.62 20.46
N GLY A 280 -10.48 38.01 19.33
CA GLY A 280 -10.08 39.40 19.08
C GLY A 280 -11.26 40.37 18.94
N GLY A 281 -12.37 39.93 18.33
CA GLY A 281 -13.58 40.75 18.14
C GLY A 281 -14.31 41.10 19.45
N PHE A 282 -14.31 40.20 20.43
CA PHE A 282 -14.93 40.47 21.74
C PHE A 282 -14.12 41.43 22.61
N ALA A 283 -12.79 41.42 22.51
CA ALA A 283 -11.93 42.33 23.28
C ALA A 283 -12.04 43.79 22.81
N PHE A 284 -12.24 44.03 21.50
CA PHE A 284 -12.39 45.39 20.96
C PHE A 284 -13.76 46.01 21.24
N ARG A 285 -14.82 45.20 21.33
CA ARG A 285 -16.18 45.71 21.55
C ARG A 285 -16.40 46.25 22.97
N ARG A 286 -15.65 45.79 23.97
CA ARG A 286 -15.72 46.30 25.35
C ARG A 286 -15.00 47.65 25.57
N ARG A 287 -14.03 48.03 24.73
CA ARG A 287 -13.28 49.29 24.91
C ARG A 287 -13.99 50.53 24.37
N ARG A 288 -14.99 50.40 23.51
CA ARG A 288 -15.65 51.54 22.85
C ARG A 288 -16.82 52.17 23.63
N HIS A 289 -17.21 51.61 24.78
CA HIS A 289 -18.39 52.07 25.54
C HIS A 289 -18.07 52.94 26.78
N SER A 290 -16.81 53.29 27.05
CA SER A 290 -16.43 54.00 28.29
C SER A 290 -15.92 55.45 28.11
N ARG A 291 -16.21 56.12 26.98
CA ARG A 291 -15.88 57.55 26.81
C ARG A 291 -16.98 58.29 26.05
N SER A 292 -18.05 58.63 26.75
CA SER A 292 -18.72 59.93 26.56
C SER A 292 -19.67 60.21 27.72
N ARG A 293 -19.31 61.21 28.50
CA ARG A 293 -20.17 62.22 29.16
C ARG A 293 -19.26 62.95 30.13
N ASP A 294 -18.89 64.17 29.76
CA ASP A 294 -18.86 65.33 30.64
C ASP A 294 -18.41 66.55 29.82
N THR A 295 -19.38 67.32 29.37
CA THR A 295 -19.21 68.72 28.95
C THR A 295 -20.52 69.47 29.21
N GLU A 296 -20.36 70.76 29.58
CA GLU A 296 -21.35 71.84 29.83
C GLU A 296 -21.82 72.00 31.28
N GLY A 297 -21.82 73.18 31.91
CA GLY A 297 -21.44 74.57 31.58
C GLY A 297 -21.14 75.29 32.92
N LYS A 298 -20.86 76.58 33.08
CA LYS A 298 -21.08 77.84 32.36
C LYS A 298 -20.11 78.82 33.04
N ALA A 299 -19.43 79.69 32.29
CA ALA A 299 -18.81 80.89 32.84
C ALA A 299 -19.39 82.10 32.09
N THR A 300 -20.03 82.99 32.84
CA THR A 300 -20.47 84.31 32.39
C THR A 300 -19.83 85.36 33.29
N GLU A 301 -19.39 86.44 32.66
CA GLU A 301 -18.62 87.58 33.15
C GLU A 301 -19.29 88.37 34.29
N SER A 302 -18.48 89.05 35.12
CA SER A 302 -18.35 90.52 35.19
C SER A 302 -18.00 91.06 36.60
N VAL A 303 -17.06 92.02 36.58
CA VAL A 303 -16.58 92.97 37.62
C VAL A 303 -15.76 92.41 38.78
#